data_AF-A0A971K9M5-F1
#
_entry.id   AF-A0A971K9M5-F1
#
_cell.length_a   1.000
_cell.length_b   1.000
_cell.length_c   1.000
_cell.angle_alpha   90.00
_cell.angle_beta   90.00
_cell.angle_gamma   90.00
#
_symmetry.space_group_name_H-M   'P 1'
#
loop_
_entity.id
_entity.type
_entity.pdbx_description
1 polymer ?
#
loop_
_entity_poly.entity_id
_entity_poly.type
_entity_poly.pdbx_seq_one_letter_code
_entity_poly.pdbx_strand_id
1 'polypeptide(L)'
;METDASSDNRPKPIRNPAVPREAISFSHPSEAEFAQVLDFFGVAWRYEPTTFPIYWDEQGNLLEAFSPDFYLVEQDLYVELTTLRAKLMKVKHRKIRRMRELYPEINIRLWDRADYMGFMQRFGLSGHEASLVGKSALSPQDE
;
A
#
# COMPACT_ATOMS: atom_id res chain seq x y z
N MET A 1 40.38 -7.17 19.04
CA MET A 1 39.49 -6.00 18.95
C MET A 1 38.49 -6.34 17.86
N GLU A 2 37.41 -7.03 18.22
CA GLU A 2 36.35 -7.45 17.30
C GLU A 2 35.05 -7.01 17.97
N THR A 3 34.47 -5.92 17.47
CA THR A 3 33.13 -5.48 17.84
C THR A 3 32.14 -6.25 16.98
N ASP A 4 31.65 -7.37 17.49
CA ASP A 4 30.71 -8.25 16.80
C ASP A 4 29.26 -7.94 17.20
N ALA A 5 28.38 -8.00 16.20
CA ALA A 5 26.92 -8.04 16.23
C ALA A 5 26.17 -6.90 16.98
N SER A 6 25.94 -5.78 16.28
CA SER A 6 24.69 -5.03 16.46
C SER A 6 23.56 -5.91 15.93
N SER A 7 23.04 -6.80 16.77
CA SER A 7 21.91 -7.66 16.44
C SER A 7 20.70 -6.76 16.22
N ASP A 8 20.34 -6.58 14.96
CA ASP A 8 19.20 -5.79 14.55
C ASP A 8 17.92 -6.47 15.04
N ASN A 9 17.50 -6.13 16.27
CA ASN A 9 16.35 -6.71 16.97
C ASN A 9 15.01 -6.19 16.39
N ARG A 10 15.00 -5.73 15.14
CA ARG A 10 13.80 -5.25 14.48
C ARG A 10 12.90 -6.43 14.07
N PRO A 11 11.58 -6.27 14.20
CA PRO A 11 10.62 -7.25 13.70
C PRO A 11 10.86 -7.47 12.20
N LYS A 12 10.70 -8.70 11.73
CA LYS A 12 10.90 -9.02 10.30
C LYS A 12 9.58 -8.89 9.56
N PRO A 13 9.55 -8.24 8.38
CA PRO A 13 8.39 -8.28 7.49
C PRO A 13 8.10 -9.72 7.05
N ILE A 14 6.82 -10.05 6.94
CA ILE A 14 6.34 -11.37 6.53
C ILE A 14 5.97 -11.28 5.04
N ARG A 15 6.63 -12.08 4.20
CA ARG A 15 6.29 -12.13 2.76
C ARG A 15 5.05 -12.98 2.55
N ASN A 16 4.07 -12.42 1.86
CA ASN A 16 2.85 -13.12 1.50
C ASN A 16 3.08 -13.93 0.22
N PRO A 17 2.38 -15.07 0.03
CA PRO A 17 2.51 -15.87 -1.17
C PRO A 17 2.10 -15.08 -2.41
N ALA A 18 2.82 -15.27 -3.51
CA ALA A 18 2.42 -14.68 -4.78
C ALA A 18 1.13 -15.35 -5.27
N VAL A 19 0.11 -14.54 -5.53
CA VAL A 19 -1.16 -14.98 -6.11
C VAL A 19 -1.19 -14.61 -7.59
N PRO A 20 -1.55 -15.54 -8.50
CA PRO A 20 -1.77 -15.21 -9.91
C PRO A 20 -2.80 -14.08 -10.07
N ARG A 21 -2.64 -13.22 -11.08
CA ARG A 21 -3.47 -12.02 -11.24
C ARG A 21 -4.97 -12.32 -11.29
N GLU A 22 -5.34 -13.44 -11.92
CA GLU A 22 -6.72 -13.88 -12.13
C GLU A 22 -7.36 -14.44 -10.85
N ALA A 23 -6.54 -14.78 -9.84
CA ALA A 23 -6.96 -15.34 -8.56
C ALA A 23 -6.95 -14.30 -7.42
N ILE A 24 -6.58 -13.05 -7.69
CA ILE A 24 -6.59 -11.98 -6.68
C ILE A 24 -8.04 -11.64 -6.32
N SER A 25 -8.36 -11.75 -5.03
CA SER A 25 -9.61 -11.26 -4.46
C SER A 25 -9.33 -9.92 -3.77
N PHE A 26 -9.71 -8.82 -4.41
CA PHE A 26 -9.55 -7.48 -3.83
C PHE A 26 -10.50 -7.25 -2.66
N SER A 27 -10.01 -6.59 -1.62
CA SER A 27 -10.77 -6.24 -0.43
C SER A 27 -11.76 -5.11 -0.69
N HIS A 28 -11.46 -4.25 -1.67
CA HIS A 28 -12.31 -3.11 -2.05
C HIS A 28 -12.36 -2.90 -3.57
N PRO A 29 -13.49 -2.47 -4.16
CA PRO A 29 -13.59 -2.21 -5.61
C PRO A 29 -12.54 -1.22 -6.15
N SER A 30 -12.18 -0.20 -5.37
CA SER A 30 -11.15 0.78 -5.77
C SER A 30 -9.78 0.15 -5.99
N GLU A 31 -9.44 -0.94 -5.28
CA GLU A 31 -8.19 -1.67 -5.48
C GLU A 31 -8.21 -2.40 -6.83
N ALA A 32 -9.33 -3.04 -7.18
CA ALA A 32 -9.49 -3.71 -8.46
C ALA A 32 -9.41 -2.72 -9.64
N GLU A 33 -9.96 -1.53 -9.50
CA GLU A 33 -9.85 -0.45 -10.50
C GLU A 33 -8.42 0.06 -10.62
N PHE A 34 -7.72 0.26 -9.49
CA PHE A 34 -6.33 0.68 -9.49
C PHE A 34 -5.42 -0.36 -10.15
N ALA A 35 -5.63 -1.66 -9.87
CA ALA A 35 -4.93 -2.76 -10.51
C ALA A 35 -5.09 -2.75 -12.05
N GLN A 36 -6.33 -2.55 -12.55
CA GLN A 36 -6.60 -2.45 -13.99
C GLN A 36 -5.86 -1.28 -14.64
N VAL A 37 -5.79 -0.15 -13.94
CA VAL A 37 -5.08 1.04 -14.40
C VAL A 37 -3.59 0.77 -14.48
N LEU A 38 -3.00 0.18 -13.44
CA LEU A 38 -1.58 -0.19 -13.46
C LEU A 38 -1.27 -1.16 -14.61
N ASP A 39 -2.15 -2.13 -14.85
CA ASP A 39 -2.02 -3.09 -15.97
C ASP A 39 -2.09 -2.41 -17.32
N PHE A 40 -3.04 -1.49 -17.51
CA PHE A 40 -3.18 -0.72 -18.74
C PHE A 40 -1.91 0.11 -19.03
N PHE A 41 -1.26 0.65 -17.99
CA PHE A 41 0.00 1.39 -18.11
C PHE A 41 1.26 0.53 -18.10
N GLY A 42 1.13 -0.79 -18.02
CA GLY A 42 2.27 -1.71 -17.96
C GLY A 42 3.14 -1.52 -16.71
N VAL A 43 2.60 -0.91 -15.65
CA VAL A 43 3.32 -0.74 -14.38
C VAL A 43 3.39 -2.10 -13.70
N ALA A 44 4.58 -2.56 -13.33
CA ALA A 44 4.73 -3.82 -12.60
C ALA A 44 4.30 -3.66 -11.13
N TRP A 45 3.30 -4.42 -10.69
CA TRP A 45 2.75 -4.35 -9.33
C TRP A 45 2.48 -5.72 -8.71
N ARG A 46 2.34 -5.75 -7.39
CA ARG A 46 1.88 -6.89 -6.59
C ARG A 46 0.83 -6.45 -5.57
N TYR A 47 -0.21 -7.25 -5.36
CA TYR A 47 -1.22 -7.04 -4.32
C TYR A 47 -0.74 -7.59 -2.98
N GLU A 48 -0.81 -6.79 -1.93
CA GLU A 48 -0.45 -7.13 -0.54
C GLU A 48 0.74 -8.10 -0.41
N PRO A 49 1.92 -7.84 -1.01
CA PRO A 49 2.98 -8.85 -1.07
C PRO A 49 3.71 -9.05 0.25
N THR A 50 3.52 -8.14 1.21
CA THR A 50 4.23 -8.13 2.49
C THR A 50 3.33 -7.63 3.60
N THR A 51 3.30 -8.38 4.71
CA THR A 51 2.66 -8.01 5.96
C THR A 51 3.71 -7.52 6.95
N PHE A 52 3.52 -6.35 7.53
CA PHE A 52 4.44 -5.74 8.50
C PHE A 52 3.84 -5.79 9.90
N PRO A 53 4.44 -6.56 10.82
CA PRO A 53 4.14 -6.46 12.24
C PRO A 53 4.43 -5.05 12.77
N ILE A 54 3.50 -4.42 13.49
CA ILE A 54 3.67 -3.03 13.97
C ILE A 54 3.40 -2.82 15.47
N TYR A 55 2.69 -3.75 16.11
CA TYR A 55 2.38 -3.66 17.54
C TYR A 55 2.26 -5.05 18.20
N TRP A 56 2.72 -5.15 19.44
CA TRP A 56 2.72 -6.37 20.26
C TRP A 56 2.28 -6.05 21.70
N ASP A 57 1.79 -7.06 22.41
CA ASP A 57 1.53 -6.95 23.85
C ASP A 57 2.82 -7.15 24.68
N GLU A 58 2.70 -7.02 26.00
CA GLU A 58 3.82 -7.20 26.95
C GLU A 58 4.39 -8.62 26.95
N GLN A 59 3.61 -9.61 26.50
CA GLN A 59 3.99 -11.01 26.41
C GLN A 59 4.62 -11.35 25.04
N GLY A 60 4.70 -10.38 24.11
CA GLY A 60 5.27 -10.55 22.78
C GLY A 60 4.31 -11.11 21.74
N ASN A 61 3.00 -11.19 22.02
CA ASN A 61 2.01 -11.61 21.04
C ASN A 61 1.73 -10.48 20.05
N LEU A 62 1.61 -10.81 18.76
CA LEU A 62 1.31 -9.85 17.71
C LEU A 62 -0.13 -9.32 17.85
N LEU A 63 -0.26 -8.02 18.08
CA LEU A 63 -1.56 -7.35 18.24
C LEU A 63 -2.03 -6.63 16.96
N GLU A 64 -1.12 -5.94 16.28
CA GLU A 64 -1.44 -5.28 15.01
C GLU A 64 -0.35 -5.54 13.97
N ALA A 65 -0.81 -5.83 12.76
CA ALA A 65 -0.01 -5.84 11.55
C ALA A 65 -0.61 -4.89 10.50
N PHE A 66 0.16 -4.64 9.46
CA PHE A 66 -0.22 -3.77 8.35
C PHE A 66 0.31 -4.33 7.04
N SER A 67 -0.59 -4.54 6.09
CA SER A 67 -0.28 -5.03 4.75
C SER A 67 -0.68 -3.93 3.77
N PRO A 68 0.29 -3.20 3.18
CA PRO A 68 -0.06 -2.18 2.21
C PRO A 68 -0.72 -2.80 0.99
N ASP A 69 -1.75 -2.15 0.45
CA ASP A 69 -2.57 -2.69 -0.63
C ASP A 69 -1.75 -3.09 -1.86
N PHE A 70 -0.79 -2.25 -2.28
CA PHE A 70 0.03 -2.47 -3.47
C PHE A 70 1.53 -2.28 -3.21
N TYR A 71 2.34 -2.98 -4.00
CA TYR A 71 3.76 -2.70 -4.17
C TYR A 71 4.06 -2.47 -5.65
N LEU A 72 4.61 -1.30 -5.98
CA LEU A 72 5.06 -0.94 -7.32
C LEU A 72 6.53 -1.32 -7.44
N VAL A 73 6.81 -2.31 -8.29
CA VAL A 73 8.10 -3.04 -8.30
C VAL A 73 9.23 -2.15 -8.79
N GLU A 74 9.02 -1.38 -9.85
CA GLU A 74 10.06 -0.54 -10.45
C GLU A 74 10.42 0.66 -9.58
N GLN A 75 9.45 1.16 -8.83
CA GLN A 75 9.60 2.32 -7.95
C GLN A 75 10.06 1.94 -6.54
N ASP A 76 10.13 0.63 -6.24
CA ASP A 76 10.34 0.09 -4.90
C ASP A 76 9.46 0.81 -3.86
N LEU A 77 8.15 0.83 -4.12
CA LEU A 77 7.19 1.65 -3.39
C LEU A 77 5.96 0.86 -2.96
N TYR A 78 5.70 0.81 -1.66
CA TYR A 78 4.41 0.39 -1.12
C TYR A 78 3.40 1.54 -1.19
N VAL A 79 2.19 1.22 -1.64
CA VAL A 79 1.07 2.14 -1.77
C VAL A 79 -0.10 1.59 -0.96
N GLU A 80 -0.61 2.43 -0.09
CA GLU A 80 -1.89 2.24 0.59
C GLU A 80 -2.90 3.18 -0.05
N LEU A 81 -4.01 2.65 -0.57
CA LEU A 81 -5.10 3.46 -1.09
C LEU A 81 -5.92 4.04 0.07
N THR A 82 -6.33 5.29 -0.05
CA THR A 82 -7.29 5.87 0.88
C THR A 82 -8.47 6.50 0.17
N THR A 83 -9.68 6.06 0.55
CA THR A 83 -10.87 6.89 0.38
C THR A 83 -10.84 7.97 1.47
N LEU A 84 -11.29 9.18 1.18
CA LEU A 84 -11.12 10.37 2.04
C LEU A 84 -11.88 10.31 3.39
N ARG A 85 -12.37 9.14 3.84
CA ARG A 85 -13.08 8.99 5.12
C ARG A 85 -12.17 9.39 6.29
N ALA A 86 -12.34 10.61 6.79
CA ALA A 86 -11.49 11.22 7.82
C ALA A 86 -11.34 10.36 9.10
N LYS A 87 -12.34 9.55 9.44
CA LYS A 87 -12.31 8.65 10.62
C LYS A 87 -11.30 7.51 10.46
N LEU A 88 -11.14 6.97 9.25
CA LEU A 88 -10.19 5.89 8.95
C LEU A 88 -8.77 6.44 8.69
N MET A 89 -8.69 7.67 8.20
CA MET A 89 -7.41 8.35 7.94
C MET A 89 -6.50 8.42 9.17
N LYS A 90 -7.05 8.70 10.36
CA LYS A 90 -6.25 8.74 11.59
C LYS A 90 -5.59 7.39 11.89
N VAL A 91 -6.31 6.30 11.68
CA VAL A 91 -5.81 4.93 11.91
C VAL A 91 -4.73 4.59 10.90
N LYS A 92 -4.98 4.82 9.60
CA LYS A 92 -4.00 4.58 8.53
C LYS A 92 -2.71 5.39 8.75
N HIS A 93 -2.83 6.67 9.10
CA HIS A 93 -1.66 7.52 9.42
C HIS A 93 -0.89 7.01 10.64
N ARG A 94 -1.57 6.57 11.69
CA ARG A 94 -0.92 5.97 12.87
C ARG A 94 -0.11 4.74 12.47
N LYS A 95 -0.70 3.83 11.68
CA LYS A 95 -0.02 2.63 11.21
C LYS A 95 1.18 2.95 10.32
N ILE A 96 1.05 3.88 9.38
CA ILE A 96 2.16 4.30 8.50
C ILE A 96 3.30 4.96 9.28
N ARG A 97 3.00 5.81 10.27
CA ARG A 97 4.03 6.38 11.15
C ARG A 97 4.79 5.28 11.89
N ARG A 98 4.06 4.34 12.48
CA ARG A 98 4.66 3.19 13.18
C ARG A 98 5.50 2.31 12.26
N MET A 99 5.02 2.08 11.04
CA MET A 99 5.77 1.40 9.98
C MET A 99 7.11 2.11 9.71
N ARG A 100 7.12 3.43 9.54
CA ARG A 100 8.35 4.19 9.28
C ARG A 100 9.32 4.20 10.46
N GLU A 101 8.82 4.10 11.69
CA GLU A 101 9.66 3.96 12.89
C GLU A 101 10.36 2.59 12.93
N LEU A 102 9.63 1.52 12.62
CA LEU A 102 10.13 0.15 12.70
C LEU A 102 10.92 -0.28 11.45
N TYR A 103 10.54 0.25 10.28
CA TYR A 103 11.04 -0.11 8.97
C TYR A 103 11.42 1.15 8.16
N PRO A 104 12.41 1.93 8.60
CA PRO A 104 12.80 3.20 7.97
C PRO A 104 13.28 3.04 6.52
N GLU A 105 13.74 1.84 6.14
CA GLU A 105 14.15 1.49 4.77
C GLU A 105 12.97 1.28 3.81
N ILE A 106 11.75 1.11 4.32
CA ILE A 106 10.58 0.80 3.50
C ILE A 106 9.93 2.08 2.99
N ASN A 107 9.94 2.24 1.67
CA ASN A 107 9.23 3.31 1.00
C ASN A 107 7.73 3.01 1.01
N ILE A 108 6.97 3.79 1.78
CA ILE A 108 5.51 3.68 1.81
C ILE A 108 4.83 5.04 1.67
N ARG A 109 3.75 5.09 0.87
CA ARG A 109 2.88 6.26 0.70
C ARG A 109 1.41 5.88 0.84
N LEU A 110 0.65 6.80 1.45
CA LEU A 110 -0.80 6.80 1.40
C LEU A 110 -1.19 7.60 0.16
N TRP A 111 -1.96 7.02 -0.75
CA TRP A 111 -2.43 7.70 -1.96
C TRP A 111 -3.91 8.01 -1.85
N ASP A 112 -4.21 9.30 -1.95
CA ASP A 112 -5.56 9.76 -2.15
C ASP A 112 -5.89 9.93 -3.65
N ARG A 113 -7.07 10.51 -3.92
CA ARG A 113 -7.52 10.81 -5.27
C ARG A 113 -6.53 11.67 -6.06
N ALA A 114 -5.99 12.71 -5.43
CA ALA A 114 -5.12 13.67 -6.10
C ALA A 114 -3.76 13.04 -6.39
N ASP A 115 -3.22 12.23 -5.47
CA ASP A 115 -2.00 11.47 -5.70
C ASP A 115 -2.16 10.50 -6.88
N TYR A 116 -3.28 9.79 -6.93
CA TYR A 116 -3.62 8.91 -8.03
C TYR A 116 -3.73 9.65 -9.38
N MET A 117 -4.45 10.78 -9.42
CA MET A 117 -4.55 11.60 -10.64
C MET A 117 -3.20 12.16 -11.07
N GLY A 118 -2.39 12.65 -10.12
CA GLY A 118 -1.04 13.13 -10.38
C GLY A 118 -0.12 12.02 -10.89
N PHE A 119 -0.28 10.79 -10.41
CA PHE A 119 0.38 9.61 -10.96
C PHE A 119 -0.02 9.42 -12.42
N MET A 120 -1.32 9.37 -12.75
CA MET A 120 -1.79 9.25 -14.13
C MET A 120 -1.20 10.33 -15.05
N GLN A 121 -1.18 11.60 -14.63
CA GLN A 121 -0.60 12.69 -15.42
C GLN A 121 0.87 12.46 -15.77
N ARG A 122 1.67 11.92 -14.83
CA ARG A 122 3.10 11.64 -15.05
C ARG A 122 3.34 10.54 -16.08
N PHE A 123 2.39 9.64 -16.29
CA PHE A 123 2.44 8.63 -17.35
C PHE A 123 1.88 9.13 -18.70
N GLY A 124 1.63 10.44 -18.86
CA GLY A 124 1.31 11.06 -20.14
C GLY A 124 -0.18 11.18 -20.47
N LEU A 125 -1.05 11.23 -19.47
CA LEU A 125 -2.50 11.02 -19.63
C LEU A 125 -3.39 12.24 -19.54
N SER A 126 -2.91 13.44 -19.85
CA SER A 126 -3.69 14.69 -19.73
C SER A 126 -5.03 14.74 -20.49
N GLY A 127 -5.41 13.69 -21.24
CA GLY A 127 -6.66 13.59 -22.00
C GLY A 127 -7.43 12.26 -21.95
N HIS A 128 -7.04 11.26 -21.13
CA HIS A 128 -7.79 9.98 -20.98
C HIS A 128 -8.27 9.71 -19.54
N GLU A 129 -7.98 10.61 -18.59
CA GLU A 129 -8.27 10.45 -17.16
C GLU A 129 -9.76 10.26 -16.89
N ALA A 130 -10.63 11.00 -17.58
CA ALA A 130 -12.07 10.99 -17.34
C ALA A 130 -12.79 9.71 -17.82
N SER A 131 -12.16 8.93 -18.71
CA SER A 131 -12.74 7.72 -19.30
C SER A 131 -12.25 6.45 -18.61
N LEU A 132 -11.01 6.45 -18.12
CA LEU A 132 -10.37 5.31 -17.45
C LEU A 132 -10.70 5.26 -15.96
N VAL A 133 -10.88 6.42 -15.34
CA VAL A 133 -11.32 6.52 -13.96
C VAL A 133 -12.83 6.38 -13.93
N GLY A 134 -13.29 5.13 -13.86
CA GLY A 134 -14.69 4.81 -13.59
C GLY A 134 -15.19 5.62 -12.39
N LYS A 135 -16.46 6.02 -12.41
CA LYS A 135 -17.09 6.80 -11.33
C LYS A 135 -17.03 6.11 -9.95
N SER A 136 -16.62 4.84 -9.91
CA SER A 136 -16.60 3.97 -8.73
C SER A 136 -15.29 4.03 -7.91
N ALA A 137 -14.12 4.27 -8.52
CA ALA A 137 -12.85 4.38 -7.77
C ALA A 137 -12.86 5.53 -6.73
N LEU A 138 -13.73 6.53 -6.91
CA LEU A 138 -13.59 7.84 -6.27
C LEU A 138 -14.90 8.52 -5.87
N SER A 139 -16.02 7.78 -5.86
CA SER A 139 -17.23 8.30 -5.25
C SER A 139 -17.13 8.17 -3.73
N PRO A 140 -17.45 9.20 -2.93
CA PRO A 140 -17.69 9.03 -1.49
C PRO A 140 -19.01 8.28 -1.22
N GLN A 141 -19.41 7.37 -2.11
CA GLN A 141 -20.57 6.49 -1.93
C GLN A 141 -20.14 5.33 -1.06
N ASP A 142 -20.05 5.70 0.19
CA ASP A 142 -19.40 5.01 1.25
C ASP A 142 -20.38 5.19 2.43
N GLU A 143 -21.59 4.62 2.27
CA GLU A 143 -22.54 4.44 3.39
C GLU A 143 -21.86 3.64 4.54
#